data_AF-A0A1G7ZJZ3-F1
#
_entry.id   AF-A0A1G7ZJZ3-F1
#
_cell.length_a   1.000
_cell.length_b   1.000
_cell.length_c   1.000
_cell.angle_alpha   90.00
_cell.angle_beta   90.00
_cell.angle_gamma   90.00
#
_symmetry.space_group_name_H-M   'P 1'
#
loop_
_entity.id
_entity.type
_entity.pdbx_description
1 polymer ?
#
loop_
_entity_poly.entity_id
_entity_poly.type
_entity_poly.pdbx_seq_one_letter_code
_entity_poly.pdbx_strand_id
1 'polypeptide(L)'
;MAQFVIANNVNTQLAAALPASGAGSTTVVLASSTNLPPLNTAIGQQMPLTLNDAATGAIYEIVYVTAISGATLTVLRGQEGTSALNWNVGDFAFCGPTAGTVGLTTMRTQYQASASFSSSQTLTAAIAGESVGFTGTSAATFSMPGQSTVPSLTPTAVYNDGTAALTLTANGSDKFVVATGQVTSIVMQPGDDLSFYASTTSGQWQATAGSALRQYEPLVVGAATASQHAMQLGQATGRLISVRVFTASGTYTPTAGTNSVDVELVGGGGGGGGTVATGSSAVSIGGGGGAGAYSRARFTTGFSGVTMTVGAAGTGGASGGGTGGTGGSTSFGALMGANGGFGGQGGSSSAPVYVQAGGAGGAAGTGNILAQSGQPGQPSTAAALGSFLSGGGAPTKFGGGGAPIGTNTLPGNPAGAYGAGGGGAGNGASTSAQTGGAGGQGVIIITEYF
;
A
#
# COMPACT_ATOMS: atom_id res chain seq x y z
N MET A 1 -36.72 -44.56 -16.28
CA MET A 1 -35.57 -44.03 -15.52
C MET A 1 -35.69 -44.62 -14.12
N ALA A 2 -34.67 -45.30 -13.59
CA ALA A 2 -34.75 -45.91 -12.27
C ALA A 2 -34.87 -44.81 -11.20
N GLN A 3 -35.84 -44.94 -10.28
CA GLN A 3 -36.05 -43.98 -9.21
C GLN A 3 -35.33 -44.46 -7.95
N PHE A 4 -34.33 -43.71 -7.50
CA PHE A 4 -33.63 -44.03 -6.27
C PHE A 4 -34.41 -43.59 -5.03
N VAL A 5 -34.52 -44.49 -4.06
CA VAL A 5 -35.03 -44.22 -2.71
C VAL A 5 -33.83 -44.16 -1.78
N ILE A 6 -33.61 -43.00 -1.15
CA ILE A 6 -32.54 -42.83 -0.16
C ILE A 6 -33.09 -43.21 1.21
N ALA A 7 -32.46 -44.20 1.85
CA ALA A 7 -32.79 -44.57 3.21
C ALA A 7 -31.89 -43.82 4.20
N ASN A 8 -32.48 -43.26 5.24
CA ASN A 8 -31.73 -42.63 6.32
C ASN A 8 -31.35 -43.66 7.39
N ASN A 9 -30.12 -43.61 7.88
CA ASN A 9 -29.65 -44.45 8.99
C ASN A 9 -29.80 -45.97 8.78
N VAL A 10 -29.63 -46.45 7.54
CA VAL A 10 -29.40 -47.89 7.26
C VAL A 10 -27.89 -48.13 7.34
N ASN A 11 -27.45 -48.71 8.46
CA ASN A 11 -26.08 -49.13 8.69
C ASN A 11 -26.09 -50.38 9.57
N THR A 12 -25.69 -51.52 9.01
CA THR A 12 -25.74 -52.84 9.65
C THR A 12 -24.64 -53.72 9.09
N GLN A 13 -24.57 -54.97 9.54
CA GLN A 13 -23.68 -55.99 8.99
C GLN A 13 -24.45 -57.03 8.17
N LEU A 14 -23.73 -57.78 7.34
CA LEU A 14 -24.22 -58.98 6.67
C LEU A 14 -24.40 -60.12 7.68
N ALA A 15 -25.58 -60.73 7.69
CA ALA A 15 -25.89 -61.90 8.51
C ALA A 15 -25.55 -63.24 7.83
N ALA A 16 -25.31 -63.23 6.52
CA ALA A 16 -24.91 -64.38 5.73
C ALA A 16 -23.81 -63.99 4.74
N ALA A 17 -22.94 -64.94 4.39
CA ALA A 17 -21.93 -64.74 3.36
C ALA A 17 -22.62 -64.55 1.99
N LEU A 18 -22.09 -63.63 1.18
CA LEU A 18 -22.62 -63.30 -0.14
C LEU A 18 -21.56 -63.67 -1.20
N PRO A 19 -21.78 -64.71 -2.02
CA PRO A 19 -20.84 -65.08 -3.07
C PRO A 19 -20.82 -64.06 -4.22
N ALA A 20 -19.68 -63.93 -4.91
CA ALA A 20 -19.54 -63.07 -6.09
C ALA A 20 -20.39 -63.52 -7.29
N SER A 21 -20.73 -64.81 -7.38
CA SER A 21 -21.56 -65.36 -8.46
C SER A 21 -22.27 -66.67 -8.03
N GLY A 22 -23.21 -67.14 -8.85
CA GLY A 22 -23.94 -68.40 -8.60
C GLY A 22 -25.13 -68.25 -7.64
N ALA A 23 -25.64 -69.38 -7.14
CA ALA A 23 -26.81 -69.40 -6.26
C ALA A 23 -26.57 -68.58 -4.99
N GLY A 24 -27.50 -67.68 -4.65
CA GLY A 24 -27.41 -66.80 -3.48
C GLY A 24 -26.67 -65.48 -3.72
N SER A 25 -26.03 -65.26 -4.89
CA SER A 25 -25.27 -64.02 -5.18
C SER A 25 -26.11 -62.75 -5.35
N THR A 26 -27.43 -62.88 -5.51
CA THR A 26 -28.38 -61.76 -5.64
C THR A 26 -29.25 -61.53 -4.40
N THR A 27 -28.99 -62.28 -3.32
CA THR A 27 -29.76 -62.20 -2.08
C THR A 27 -28.85 -61.77 -0.94
N VAL A 28 -29.01 -60.54 -0.47
CA VAL A 28 -28.25 -60.00 0.67
C VAL A 28 -29.10 -60.16 1.93
N VAL A 29 -28.56 -60.83 2.95
CA VAL A 29 -29.24 -60.97 4.24
C VAL A 29 -28.53 -60.09 5.27
N LEU A 30 -29.25 -59.13 5.82
CA LEU A 30 -28.75 -58.18 6.80
C LEU A 30 -29.00 -58.67 8.23
N ALA A 31 -28.14 -58.25 9.17
CA ALA A 31 -28.32 -58.50 10.60
C ALA A 31 -29.47 -57.70 11.22
N SER A 32 -29.92 -56.62 10.56
CA SER A 32 -31.04 -55.80 10.99
C SER A 32 -31.82 -55.26 9.78
N SER A 33 -33.14 -55.17 9.92
CA SER A 33 -34.04 -54.52 8.97
C SER A 33 -34.45 -53.10 9.39
N THR A 34 -33.80 -52.56 10.43
CA THR A 34 -34.10 -51.23 10.98
C THR A 34 -33.90 -50.16 9.90
N ASN A 35 -34.88 -49.26 9.75
CA ASN A 35 -34.88 -48.13 8.80
C ASN A 35 -34.87 -48.50 7.30
N LEU A 36 -35.05 -49.77 6.93
CA LEU A 36 -35.25 -50.13 5.52
C LEU A 36 -36.58 -49.57 5.01
N PRO A 37 -36.58 -48.77 3.92
CA PRO A 37 -37.80 -48.18 3.38
C PRO A 37 -38.62 -49.22 2.59
N PRO A 38 -39.92 -49.00 2.38
CA PRO A 38 -40.65 -49.75 1.36
C PRO A 38 -40.13 -49.38 -0.04
N LEU A 39 -40.01 -50.36 -0.94
CA LEU A 39 -39.73 -50.15 -2.37
C LEU A 39 -40.93 -50.53 -3.22
N ASN A 40 -41.36 -49.63 -4.12
CA ASN A 40 -42.40 -49.94 -5.09
C ASN A 40 -41.79 -50.61 -6.35
N THR A 41 -41.87 -51.93 -6.39
CA THR A 41 -41.35 -52.74 -7.49
C THR A 41 -42.11 -52.53 -8.81
N ALA A 42 -43.38 -52.08 -8.77
CA ALA A 42 -44.19 -51.85 -9.97
C ALA A 42 -43.72 -50.65 -10.80
N ILE A 43 -43.03 -49.70 -10.17
CA ILE A 43 -42.43 -48.52 -10.84
C ILE A 43 -40.90 -48.60 -10.90
N GLY A 44 -40.30 -49.74 -10.51
CA GLY A 44 -38.86 -49.97 -10.58
C GLY A 44 -38.04 -49.11 -9.61
N GLN A 45 -38.56 -48.84 -8.41
CA GLN A 45 -37.79 -48.15 -7.37
C GLN A 45 -36.62 -49.00 -6.88
N GLN A 46 -35.48 -48.36 -6.64
CA GLN A 46 -34.25 -49.00 -6.19
C GLN A 46 -33.64 -48.24 -5.02
N MET A 47 -33.02 -48.94 -4.07
CA MET A 47 -32.22 -48.31 -3.01
C MET A 47 -30.75 -48.67 -3.22
N PRO A 48 -29.83 -47.70 -3.30
CA PRO A 48 -28.41 -47.98 -3.34
C PRO A 48 -27.92 -48.44 -1.96
N LEU A 49 -27.09 -49.47 -1.94
CA LEU A 49 -26.47 -50.01 -0.75
C LEU A 49 -25.00 -50.25 -1.03
N THR A 50 -24.13 -49.79 -0.14
CA THR A 50 -22.70 -50.03 -0.21
C THR A 50 -22.34 -51.16 0.74
N LEU A 51 -21.71 -52.20 0.19
CA LEU A 51 -21.05 -53.25 0.95
C LEU A 51 -19.59 -52.86 1.16
N ASN A 52 -19.06 -53.03 2.37
CA ASN A 52 -17.67 -52.72 2.70
C ASN A 52 -17.10 -53.75 3.68
N ASP A 53 -15.85 -54.13 3.47
CA ASP A 53 -15.15 -55.15 4.24
C ASP A 53 -14.90 -54.63 5.66
N ALA A 54 -15.33 -55.38 6.66
CA ALA A 54 -15.15 -54.97 8.05
C ALA A 54 -13.68 -55.02 8.49
N ALA A 55 -12.82 -55.81 7.83
CA ALA A 55 -11.42 -55.96 8.22
C ALA A 55 -10.56 -54.74 7.85
N THR A 56 -10.76 -54.16 6.67
CA THR A 56 -9.91 -53.10 6.13
C THR A 56 -10.63 -51.80 5.82
N GLY A 57 -11.95 -51.83 5.60
CA GLY A 57 -12.72 -50.66 5.18
C GLY A 57 -12.40 -50.16 3.76
N ALA A 58 -11.46 -50.81 3.05
CA ALA A 58 -10.88 -50.33 1.79
C ALA A 58 -11.49 -50.98 0.55
N ILE A 59 -12.14 -52.13 0.70
CA ILE A 59 -12.80 -52.87 -0.37
C ILE A 59 -14.29 -52.58 -0.27
N TYR A 60 -14.89 -52.09 -1.36
CA TYR A 60 -16.32 -51.81 -1.40
C TYR A 60 -16.96 -52.24 -2.72
N GLU A 61 -18.27 -52.52 -2.65
CA GLU A 61 -19.12 -52.77 -3.80
C GLU A 61 -20.42 -51.98 -3.64
N ILE A 62 -20.89 -51.38 -4.73
CA ILE A 62 -22.19 -50.72 -4.77
C ILE A 62 -23.19 -51.70 -5.38
N VAL A 63 -24.30 -51.93 -4.68
CA VAL A 63 -25.40 -52.78 -5.13
C VAL A 63 -26.70 -51.98 -5.14
N TYR A 64 -27.60 -52.28 -6.07
CA TYR A 64 -28.94 -51.69 -6.09
C TYR A 64 -29.95 -52.70 -5.59
N VAL A 65 -30.58 -52.38 -4.46
CA VAL A 65 -31.65 -53.17 -3.86
C VAL A 65 -32.93 -52.92 -4.65
N THR A 66 -33.50 -53.98 -5.21
CA THR A 66 -34.71 -53.95 -6.05
C THR A 66 -35.95 -54.48 -5.34
N ALA A 67 -35.77 -55.26 -4.27
CA ALA A 67 -36.86 -55.69 -3.39
C ALA A 67 -36.36 -55.91 -1.96
N ILE A 68 -37.23 -55.67 -0.98
CA ILE A 68 -36.95 -55.80 0.45
C ILE A 68 -38.04 -56.68 1.08
N SER A 69 -37.64 -57.74 1.77
CA SER A 69 -38.52 -58.61 2.57
C SER A 69 -37.88 -58.87 3.93
N GLY A 70 -38.32 -58.13 4.95
CA GLY A 70 -37.66 -58.14 6.26
C GLY A 70 -36.20 -57.69 6.14
N ALA A 71 -35.28 -58.53 6.63
CA ALA A 71 -33.83 -58.29 6.52
C ALA A 71 -33.20 -58.90 5.25
N THR A 72 -34.01 -59.51 4.38
CA THR A 72 -33.56 -60.14 3.13
C THR A 72 -33.82 -59.22 1.95
N LEU A 73 -32.76 -58.90 1.20
CA LEU A 73 -32.78 -57.96 0.09
C LEU A 73 -32.49 -58.70 -1.23
N THR A 74 -33.23 -58.35 -2.27
CA THR A 74 -32.88 -58.72 -3.65
C THR A 74 -32.08 -57.59 -4.28
N VAL A 75 -30.92 -57.90 -4.86
CA VAL A 75 -29.98 -56.88 -5.34
C VAL A 75 -29.49 -57.13 -6.76
N LEU A 76 -29.17 -56.03 -7.45
CA LEU A 76 -28.30 -55.98 -8.62
C LEU A 76 -26.88 -55.67 -8.14
N ARG A 77 -25.92 -56.51 -8.52
CA ARG A 77 -24.52 -56.46 -8.06
C ARG A 77 -23.63 -55.61 -8.95
N GLY A 78 -22.46 -55.20 -8.46
CA GLY A 78 -21.41 -54.53 -9.26
C GLY A 78 -21.89 -53.27 -10.00
N GLN A 79 -22.60 -52.39 -9.30
CA GLN A 79 -23.12 -51.15 -9.86
C GLN A 79 -22.09 -50.02 -9.78
N GLU A 80 -22.32 -48.96 -10.55
CA GLU A 80 -21.50 -47.73 -10.53
C GLU A 80 -19.99 -47.96 -10.76
N GLY A 81 -19.64 -48.93 -11.62
CA GLY A 81 -18.25 -49.26 -11.95
C GLY A 81 -17.55 -50.16 -10.94
N THR A 82 -18.25 -50.64 -9.91
CA THR A 82 -17.76 -51.68 -9.00
C THR A 82 -17.98 -53.09 -9.58
N SER A 83 -17.26 -54.08 -9.06
CA SER A 83 -17.39 -55.49 -9.46
C SER A 83 -18.07 -56.30 -8.35
N ALA A 84 -18.78 -57.37 -8.71
CA ALA A 84 -19.33 -58.30 -7.72
C ALA A 84 -18.20 -59.06 -6.99
N LEU A 85 -18.17 -58.96 -5.66
CA LEU A 85 -17.16 -59.58 -4.80
C LEU A 85 -17.76 -60.63 -3.85
N ASN A 86 -16.87 -61.42 -3.24
CA ASN A 86 -17.24 -62.30 -2.12
C ASN A 86 -17.27 -61.46 -0.84
N TRP A 87 -18.36 -61.55 -0.09
CA TRP A 87 -18.52 -60.90 1.21
C TRP A 87 -18.75 -61.93 2.31
N ASN A 88 -18.17 -61.67 3.47
CA ASN A 88 -18.24 -62.52 4.64
C ASN A 88 -19.35 -62.07 5.58
N VAL A 89 -19.76 -62.97 6.48
CA VAL A 89 -20.63 -62.60 7.60
C VAL A 89 -19.91 -61.57 8.47
N GLY A 90 -20.60 -60.50 8.86
CA GLY A 90 -20.05 -59.41 9.66
C GLY A 90 -19.54 -58.21 8.86
N ASP A 91 -19.42 -58.31 7.53
CA ASP A 91 -19.08 -57.17 6.67
C ASP A 91 -20.17 -56.11 6.68
N PHE A 92 -19.80 -54.85 6.48
CA PHE A 92 -20.73 -53.72 6.61
C PHE A 92 -21.62 -53.57 5.38
N ALA A 93 -22.87 -53.21 5.62
CA ALA A 93 -23.86 -52.86 4.63
C ALA A 93 -24.55 -51.56 5.07
N PHE A 94 -24.36 -50.49 4.31
CA PHE A 94 -24.90 -49.17 4.64
C PHE A 94 -25.45 -48.44 3.41
N CYS A 95 -26.48 -47.63 3.62
CA CYS A 95 -27.01 -46.73 2.60
C CYS A 95 -26.32 -45.37 2.75
N GLY A 96 -25.56 -44.96 1.74
CA GLY A 96 -24.90 -43.65 1.68
C GLY A 96 -25.04 -43.03 0.29
N PRO A 97 -24.65 -41.76 0.11
CA PRO A 97 -24.59 -41.14 -1.20
C PRO A 97 -23.61 -41.88 -2.12
N THR A 98 -24.08 -42.34 -3.27
CA THR A 98 -23.30 -42.97 -4.34
C THR A 98 -23.25 -42.06 -5.58
N ALA A 99 -22.36 -42.32 -6.55
CA ALA A 99 -22.26 -41.53 -7.76
C ALA A 99 -23.58 -41.52 -8.57
N GLY A 100 -24.35 -42.62 -8.53
CA GLY A 100 -25.68 -42.71 -9.12
C GLY A 100 -26.72 -41.82 -8.43
N THR A 101 -26.71 -41.77 -7.09
CA THR A 101 -27.59 -40.85 -6.33
C THR A 101 -27.19 -39.41 -6.50
N VAL A 102 -25.88 -39.11 -6.44
CA VAL A 102 -25.34 -37.77 -6.63
C VAL A 102 -25.58 -37.33 -8.06
N GLY A 103 -25.49 -38.20 -9.08
CA GLY A 103 -25.85 -37.87 -10.46
C GLY A 103 -27.30 -37.37 -10.63
N LEU A 104 -28.21 -37.74 -9.72
CA LEU A 104 -29.60 -37.28 -9.67
C LEU A 104 -29.76 -35.97 -8.85
N THR A 105 -28.93 -35.74 -7.82
CA THR A 105 -28.91 -34.51 -7.01
C THR A 105 -27.94 -33.43 -7.49
N THR A 106 -26.96 -33.75 -8.35
CA THR A 106 -26.22 -32.79 -9.18
C THR A 106 -27.10 -32.34 -10.34
N MET A 107 -28.28 -31.82 -10.01
CA MET A 107 -28.62 -30.51 -10.56
C MET A 107 -27.65 -29.48 -9.96
N ARG A 108 -26.37 -29.56 -10.37
CA ARG A 108 -25.58 -28.35 -10.51
C ARG A 108 -26.42 -27.46 -11.41
N THR A 109 -26.92 -26.35 -10.88
CA THR A 109 -26.83 -25.06 -11.57
C THR A 109 -27.09 -25.10 -13.08
N GLN A 110 -28.15 -25.81 -13.50
CA GLN A 110 -28.88 -25.47 -14.71
C GLN A 110 -30.06 -24.61 -14.29
N TYR A 111 -29.76 -23.46 -13.70
CA TYR A 111 -30.31 -22.26 -14.32
C TYR A 111 -29.56 -22.15 -15.66
N GLN A 112 -29.92 -22.98 -16.65
CA GLN A 112 -29.88 -22.42 -18.00
C GLN A 112 -30.74 -21.18 -17.87
N ALA A 113 -30.15 -20.02 -18.12
CA ALA A 113 -30.95 -18.83 -18.20
C ALA A 113 -32.18 -19.13 -19.06
N SER A 114 -33.35 -18.86 -18.51
CA SER A 114 -34.63 -19.05 -19.20
C SER A 114 -34.60 -18.37 -20.58
N ALA A 115 -33.75 -17.33 -20.71
CA ALA A 115 -33.27 -16.80 -21.98
C ALA A 115 -31.76 -16.47 -21.94
N SER A 116 -31.02 -16.86 -22.99
CA SER A 116 -29.60 -16.50 -23.18
C SER A 116 -29.40 -15.65 -24.43
N PHE A 117 -28.54 -14.64 -24.34
CA PHE A 117 -28.22 -13.74 -25.46
C PHE A 117 -26.72 -13.53 -25.60
N SER A 118 -26.24 -13.34 -26.83
CA SER A 118 -24.81 -13.13 -27.14
C SER A 118 -24.49 -11.69 -27.56
N SER A 119 -25.47 -10.79 -27.55
CA SER A 119 -25.36 -9.38 -27.93
C SER A 119 -26.29 -8.52 -27.08
N SER A 120 -26.22 -7.19 -27.23
CA SER A 120 -27.07 -6.24 -26.51
C SER A 120 -28.56 -6.51 -26.73
N GLN A 121 -29.36 -6.38 -25.67
CA GLN A 121 -30.79 -6.64 -25.70
C GLN A 121 -31.58 -5.62 -24.89
N THR A 122 -32.84 -5.42 -25.27
CA THR A 122 -33.84 -4.78 -24.40
C THR A 122 -34.70 -5.88 -23.81
N LEU A 123 -34.63 -6.02 -22.48
CA LEU A 123 -35.37 -7.01 -21.73
C LEU A 123 -36.81 -6.54 -21.50
N THR A 124 -37.74 -7.49 -21.36
CA THR A 124 -39.17 -7.21 -21.14
C THR A 124 -39.57 -7.60 -19.72
N ALA A 125 -40.80 -7.28 -19.32
CA ALA A 125 -41.32 -7.69 -18.01
C ALA A 125 -41.36 -9.22 -17.77
N ALA A 126 -41.16 -10.02 -18.83
CA ALA A 126 -41.09 -11.47 -18.75
C ALA A 126 -39.86 -12.01 -17.99
N ILE A 127 -38.88 -11.14 -17.67
CA ILE A 127 -37.73 -11.54 -16.85
C ILE A 127 -38.08 -11.79 -15.37
N ALA A 128 -39.28 -11.38 -14.93
CA ALA A 128 -39.70 -11.54 -13.54
C ALA A 128 -39.75 -13.03 -13.15
N GLY A 129 -38.95 -13.43 -12.16
CA GLY A 129 -38.89 -14.81 -11.68
C GLY A 129 -37.94 -15.69 -12.50
N GLU A 130 -37.33 -15.14 -13.54
CA GLU A 130 -36.49 -15.87 -14.48
C GLU A 130 -35.00 -15.54 -14.26
N SER A 131 -34.15 -16.36 -14.88
CA SER A 131 -32.74 -16.04 -15.04
C SER A 131 -32.42 -15.69 -16.49
N VAL A 132 -31.50 -14.74 -16.68
CA VAL A 132 -31.07 -14.26 -17.99
C VAL A 132 -29.57 -14.41 -18.13
N GLY A 133 -29.12 -14.98 -19.25
CA GLY A 133 -27.73 -15.34 -19.48
C GLY A 133 -27.15 -14.46 -20.57
N PHE A 134 -25.92 -14.01 -20.39
CA PHE A 134 -25.13 -13.42 -21.45
C PHE A 134 -23.96 -14.33 -21.80
N THR A 135 -23.82 -14.66 -23.08
CA THR A 135 -22.77 -15.57 -23.60
C THR A 135 -21.90 -14.91 -24.68
N GLY A 136 -21.98 -13.58 -24.81
CA GLY A 136 -21.30 -12.84 -25.86
C GLY A 136 -19.79 -12.74 -25.66
N THR A 137 -19.07 -12.60 -26.77
CA THR A 137 -17.62 -12.42 -26.80
C THR A 137 -17.20 -10.96 -26.97
N SER A 138 -18.16 -10.05 -27.14
CA SER A 138 -17.98 -8.60 -27.24
C SER A 138 -18.83 -7.89 -26.20
N ALA A 139 -18.41 -6.69 -25.77
CA ALA A 139 -19.15 -5.95 -24.74
C ALA A 139 -20.59 -5.68 -25.18
N ALA A 140 -21.54 -5.88 -24.28
CA ALA A 140 -22.98 -5.77 -24.55
C ALA A 140 -23.73 -5.03 -23.45
N THR A 141 -24.95 -4.61 -23.76
CA THR A 141 -25.85 -3.93 -22.83
C THR A 141 -27.19 -4.62 -22.78
N PHE A 142 -27.65 -4.97 -21.59
CA PHE A 142 -29.03 -5.35 -21.33
C PHE A 142 -29.77 -4.16 -20.72
N SER A 143 -30.67 -3.58 -21.52
CA SER A 143 -31.57 -2.51 -21.07
C SER A 143 -32.75 -3.14 -20.35
N MET A 144 -32.91 -2.79 -19.08
CA MET A 144 -34.02 -3.28 -18.25
C MET A 144 -35.36 -2.74 -18.77
N PRO A 145 -36.47 -3.49 -18.57
CA PRO A 145 -37.80 -2.93 -18.71
C PRO A 145 -38.03 -1.81 -17.67
N GLY A 146 -39.05 -0.98 -17.88
CA GLY A 146 -39.48 -0.02 -16.85
C GLY A 146 -39.89 -0.76 -15.58
N GLN A 147 -39.38 -0.34 -14.42
CA GLN A 147 -39.59 -1.02 -13.15
C GLN A 147 -41.08 -1.24 -12.83
N SER A 148 -41.91 -0.24 -13.14
CA SER A 148 -43.38 -0.28 -12.93
C SER A 148 -44.09 -1.34 -13.78
N THR A 149 -43.45 -1.87 -14.82
CA THR A 149 -44.01 -2.92 -15.70
C THR A 149 -43.76 -4.33 -15.17
N VAL A 150 -42.94 -4.48 -14.14
CA VAL A 150 -42.49 -5.77 -13.62
C VAL A 150 -43.14 -6.03 -12.25
N PRO A 151 -43.67 -7.25 -11.99
CA PRO A 151 -44.20 -7.59 -10.67
C PRO A 151 -43.18 -7.35 -9.55
N SER A 152 -43.58 -6.59 -8.53
CA SER A 152 -42.70 -6.25 -7.42
C SER A 152 -42.29 -7.48 -6.61
N LEU A 153 -41.11 -7.42 -5.98
CA LEU A 153 -40.57 -8.48 -5.10
C LEU A 153 -40.38 -9.85 -5.76
N THR A 154 -40.44 -9.92 -7.10
CA THR A 154 -40.16 -11.14 -7.85
C THR A 154 -38.67 -11.14 -8.24
N PRO A 155 -37.85 -12.07 -7.71
CA PRO A 155 -36.43 -12.10 -8.00
C PRO A 155 -36.14 -12.35 -9.48
N THR A 156 -35.11 -11.68 -9.99
CA THR A 156 -34.54 -11.90 -11.32
C THR A 156 -33.04 -12.06 -11.15
N ALA A 157 -32.46 -13.05 -11.84
CA ALA A 157 -31.02 -13.26 -11.84
C ALA A 157 -30.45 -13.00 -13.23
N VAL A 158 -29.28 -12.38 -13.30
CA VAL A 158 -28.50 -12.23 -14.53
C VAL A 158 -27.15 -12.86 -14.31
N TYR A 159 -26.67 -13.60 -15.32
CA TYR A 159 -25.38 -14.27 -15.33
C TYR A 159 -24.57 -13.81 -16.54
N ASN A 160 -23.31 -13.45 -16.33
CA ASN A 160 -22.36 -13.22 -17.40
C ASN A 160 -21.49 -14.47 -17.61
N ASP A 161 -21.98 -15.41 -18.42
CA ASP A 161 -21.25 -16.62 -18.84
C ASP A 161 -20.37 -16.37 -20.08
N GLY A 162 -20.38 -15.14 -20.60
CA GLY A 162 -19.59 -14.72 -21.75
C GLY A 162 -18.14 -14.42 -21.40
N THR A 163 -17.39 -13.98 -22.41
CA THR A 163 -15.97 -13.59 -22.23
C THR A 163 -15.77 -12.07 -22.27
N ALA A 164 -16.85 -11.29 -22.38
CA ALA A 164 -16.83 -9.85 -22.40
C ALA A 164 -17.73 -9.24 -21.32
N ALA A 165 -17.52 -7.97 -21.00
CA ALA A 165 -18.33 -7.27 -20.00
C ALA A 165 -19.78 -7.08 -20.48
N LEU A 166 -20.74 -7.33 -19.58
CA LEU A 166 -22.15 -7.04 -19.75
C LEU A 166 -22.53 -5.83 -18.90
N THR A 167 -23.23 -4.86 -19.47
CA THR A 167 -23.77 -3.72 -18.71
C THR A 167 -25.29 -3.86 -18.58
N LEU A 168 -25.80 -3.97 -17.36
CA LEU A 168 -27.23 -3.83 -17.07
C LEU A 168 -27.56 -2.36 -16.89
N THR A 169 -28.50 -1.83 -17.66
CA THR A 169 -28.88 -0.40 -17.62
C THR A 169 -30.35 -0.26 -17.25
N ALA A 170 -30.64 0.53 -16.21
CA ALA A 170 -32.01 0.82 -15.78
C ALA A 170 -32.76 1.66 -16.84
N ASN A 171 -34.08 1.49 -16.93
CA ASN A 171 -34.90 2.19 -17.91
C ASN A 171 -35.13 3.65 -17.51
N GLY A 172 -34.81 4.61 -18.40
CA GLY A 172 -35.17 6.01 -18.21
C GLY A 172 -34.72 6.59 -16.86
N SER A 173 -35.67 7.00 -16.03
CA SER A 173 -35.41 7.56 -14.69
C SER A 173 -35.13 6.51 -13.61
N ASP A 174 -35.34 5.23 -13.89
CA ASP A 174 -35.17 4.15 -12.92
C ASP A 174 -33.72 4.03 -12.44
N LYS A 175 -33.53 3.43 -11.26
CA LYS A 175 -32.22 3.22 -10.63
C LYS A 175 -32.13 1.84 -9.99
N PHE A 176 -30.93 1.24 -10.03
CA PHE A 176 -30.58 0.14 -9.16
C PHE A 176 -30.22 0.68 -7.77
N VAL A 177 -30.80 0.12 -6.72
CA VAL A 177 -30.46 0.40 -5.33
C VAL A 177 -29.36 -0.57 -4.91
N VAL A 178 -28.23 -0.02 -4.46
CA VAL A 178 -27.04 -0.74 -4.00
C VAL A 178 -26.62 -0.21 -2.62
N ALA A 179 -25.68 -0.88 -1.95
CA ALA A 179 -25.28 -0.52 -0.58
C ALA A 179 -24.79 0.93 -0.41
N THR A 180 -24.15 1.49 -1.43
CA THR A 180 -23.60 2.86 -1.44
C THR A 180 -24.55 3.92 -1.99
N GLY A 181 -25.77 3.56 -2.42
CA GLY A 181 -26.75 4.50 -2.94
C GLY A 181 -27.54 3.96 -4.14
N GLN A 182 -27.73 4.81 -5.15
CA GLN A 182 -28.50 4.48 -6.36
C GLN A 182 -27.66 4.69 -7.61
N VAL A 183 -27.67 3.73 -8.53
CA VAL A 183 -26.89 3.75 -9.78
C VAL A 183 -27.79 3.51 -11.00
N THR A 184 -27.43 4.07 -12.16
CA THR A 184 -28.17 3.87 -13.42
C THR A 184 -27.83 2.58 -14.13
N SER A 185 -26.66 2.02 -13.84
CA SER A 185 -26.17 0.82 -14.51
C SER A 185 -25.23 0.04 -13.59
N ILE A 186 -25.20 -1.28 -13.78
CA ILE A 186 -24.27 -2.20 -13.12
C ILE A 186 -23.48 -2.92 -14.22
N VAL A 187 -22.15 -2.84 -14.14
CA VAL A 187 -21.26 -3.58 -15.05
C VAL A 187 -20.91 -4.91 -14.41
N MET A 188 -21.09 -5.98 -15.18
CA MET A 188 -20.81 -7.37 -14.82
C MET A 188 -19.66 -7.87 -15.67
N GLN A 189 -18.54 -8.24 -15.03
CA GLN A 189 -17.39 -8.85 -15.69
C GLN A 189 -17.68 -10.32 -16.06
N PRO A 190 -16.87 -10.94 -16.95
CA PRO A 190 -16.97 -12.37 -17.22
C PRO A 190 -16.96 -13.19 -15.92
N GLY A 191 -17.97 -14.06 -15.76
CA GLY A 191 -18.18 -14.89 -14.56
C GLY A 191 -18.97 -14.21 -13.44
N ASP A 192 -19.39 -12.96 -13.60
CA ASP A 192 -20.20 -12.29 -12.59
C ASP A 192 -21.67 -12.70 -12.61
N ASP A 193 -22.31 -12.65 -11.44
CA ASP A 193 -23.74 -12.80 -11.26
C ASP A 193 -24.37 -11.58 -10.56
N LEU A 194 -25.66 -11.35 -10.82
CA LEU A 194 -26.45 -10.33 -10.15
C LEU A 194 -27.87 -10.83 -9.91
N SER A 195 -28.34 -10.75 -8.66
CA SER A 195 -29.75 -10.95 -8.30
C SER A 195 -30.37 -9.63 -7.87
N PHE A 196 -31.59 -9.36 -8.34
CA PHE A 196 -32.34 -8.14 -8.04
C PHE A 196 -33.84 -8.37 -8.17
N TYR A 197 -34.66 -7.41 -7.76
CA TYR A 197 -36.10 -7.42 -7.98
C TYR A 197 -36.65 -6.01 -8.20
N ALA A 198 -37.82 -5.88 -8.84
CA ALA A 198 -38.54 -4.62 -8.90
C ALA A 198 -39.06 -4.26 -7.49
N SER A 199 -38.66 -3.11 -6.95
CA SER A 199 -39.04 -2.68 -5.59
C SER A 199 -40.52 -2.30 -5.51
N THR A 200 -41.05 -2.17 -4.29
CA THR A 200 -42.35 -1.53 -4.07
C THR A 200 -42.28 0.00 -4.19
N THR A 201 -41.07 0.58 -4.12
CA THR A 201 -40.82 1.99 -4.40
C THR A 201 -40.69 2.22 -5.91
N SER A 202 -41.44 3.19 -6.44
CA SER A 202 -41.44 3.51 -7.87
C SER A 202 -40.06 3.85 -8.41
N GLY A 203 -39.69 3.25 -9.54
CA GLY A 203 -38.45 3.52 -10.26
C GLY A 203 -37.20 2.88 -9.65
N GLN A 204 -37.34 1.91 -8.75
CA GLN A 204 -36.22 1.27 -8.07
C GLN A 204 -36.14 -0.23 -8.31
N TRP A 205 -34.99 -0.67 -8.82
CA TRP A 205 -34.58 -2.07 -8.88
C TRP A 205 -33.73 -2.37 -7.65
N GLN A 206 -34.23 -3.17 -6.72
CA GLN A 206 -33.46 -3.53 -5.54
C GLN A 206 -32.48 -4.64 -5.89
N ALA A 207 -31.19 -4.34 -5.89
CA ALA A 207 -30.17 -5.36 -6.04
C ALA A 207 -29.90 -6.02 -4.67
N THR A 208 -29.80 -7.35 -4.64
CA THR A 208 -29.84 -8.14 -3.40
C THR A 208 -28.67 -9.07 -3.21
N ALA A 209 -28.09 -9.60 -4.28
CA ALA A 209 -26.96 -10.51 -4.22
C ALA A 209 -26.18 -10.54 -5.55
N GLY A 210 -25.05 -11.24 -5.53
CA GLY A 210 -24.21 -11.51 -6.69
C GLY A 210 -22.87 -10.79 -6.67
N SER A 211 -21.87 -11.38 -7.32
CA SER A 211 -20.49 -10.85 -7.32
C SER A 211 -20.40 -9.44 -7.91
N ALA A 212 -21.29 -9.10 -8.85
CA ALA A 212 -21.36 -7.77 -9.46
C ALA A 212 -21.70 -6.66 -8.46
N LEU A 213 -22.24 -6.98 -7.27
CA LEU A 213 -22.51 -5.99 -6.22
C LEU A 213 -21.31 -5.65 -5.36
N ARG A 214 -20.29 -6.51 -5.32
CA ARG A 214 -19.10 -6.29 -4.46
C ARG A 214 -18.37 -4.99 -4.79
N GLN A 215 -18.46 -4.51 -6.03
CA GLN A 215 -17.90 -3.22 -6.43
C GLN A 215 -18.58 -2.01 -5.76
N TYR A 216 -19.78 -2.19 -5.22
CA TYR A 216 -20.56 -1.16 -4.51
C TYR A 216 -20.57 -1.37 -2.99
N GLU A 217 -19.89 -2.40 -2.48
CA GLU A 217 -19.65 -2.60 -1.06
C GLU A 217 -18.32 -1.92 -0.67
N PRO A 218 -18.27 -1.08 0.37
CA PRO A 218 -17.02 -0.52 0.84
C PRO A 218 -16.09 -1.65 1.30
N LEU A 219 -14.88 -1.71 0.75
CA LEU A 219 -13.86 -2.67 1.18
C LEU A 219 -13.53 -2.41 2.65
N VAL A 220 -14.01 -3.28 3.55
CA VAL A 220 -13.68 -3.22 4.97
C VAL A 220 -12.31 -3.82 5.19
N VAL A 221 -11.27 -2.98 5.14
CA VAL A 221 -9.92 -3.35 5.57
C VAL A 221 -9.84 -3.13 7.08
N GLY A 222 -9.79 -4.22 7.84
CA GLY A 222 -9.61 -4.18 9.29
C GLY A 222 -8.29 -3.52 9.71
N ALA A 223 -8.07 -3.35 11.01
CA ALA A 223 -6.78 -2.87 11.52
C ALA A 223 -5.66 -3.81 11.10
N ALA A 224 -4.62 -3.27 10.46
CA ALA A 224 -3.41 -4.01 10.17
C ALA A 224 -2.65 -4.29 11.49
N THR A 225 -2.69 -5.53 11.97
CA THR A 225 -2.04 -5.97 13.22
C THR A 225 -0.81 -6.83 12.99
N ALA A 226 -0.57 -7.28 11.76
CA ALA A 226 0.61 -8.05 11.38
C ALA A 226 1.18 -7.59 10.05
N SER A 227 2.41 -8.05 9.74
CA SER A 227 3.03 -7.79 8.44
C SER A 227 2.18 -8.37 7.31
N GLN A 228 2.18 -7.68 6.17
CA GLN A 228 1.43 -8.06 4.96
C GLN A 228 -0.10 -7.98 5.08
N HIS A 229 -0.66 -7.52 6.20
CA HIS A 229 -2.06 -7.11 6.23
C HIS A 229 -2.27 -5.94 5.26
N ALA A 230 -3.38 -5.99 4.52
CA ALA A 230 -3.87 -4.80 3.83
C ALA A 230 -4.09 -3.68 4.87
N MET A 231 -3.71 -2.45 4.53
CA MET A 231 -3.76 -1.31 5.43
C MET A 231 -4.38 -0.12 4.70
N GLN A 232 -5.31 0.57 5.35
CA GLN A 232 -5.83 1.84 4.86
C GLN A 232 -4.82 2.96 5.05
N LEU A 233 -4.90 4.00 4.22
CA LEU A 233 -3.96 5.12 4.27
C LEU A 233 -3.86 5.78 5.66
N GLY A 234 -5.00 5.92 6.35
CA GLY A 234 -5.07 6.50 7.69
C GLY A 234 -4.56 5.61 8.82
N GLN A 235 -4.23 4.34 8.53
CA GLN A 235 -3.58 3.44 9.48
C GLN A 235 -2.04 3.48 9.36
N ALA A 236 -1.51 4.14 8.32
CA ALA A 236 -0.08 4.20 8.02
C ALA A 236 0.68 5.25 8.85
N THR A 237 0.67 5.09 10.18
CA THR A 237 1.40 5.99 11.10
C THR A 237 2.90 5.98 10.82
N GLY A 238 3.54 7.15 10.93
CA GLY A 238 4.97 7.32 10.71
C GLY A 238 5.38 7.40 9.25
N ARG A 239 4.43 7.38 8.30
CA ARG A 239 4.72 7.55 6.88
C ARG A 239 5.09 8.99 6.55
N LEU A 240 6.07 9.15 5.66
CA LEU A 240 6.46 10.45 5.10
C LEU A 240 5.29 11.13 4.39
N ILE A 241 4.98 12.37 4.78
CA ILE A 241 4.00 13.25 4.14
C ILE A 241 4.71 14.21 3.19
N SER A 242 5.73 14.93 3.69
CA SER A 242 6.38 16.01 2.95
C SER A 242 7.79 16.29 3.45
N VAL A 243 8.62 16.87 2.58
CA VAL A 243 9.92 17.48 2.93
C VAL A 243 9.86 18.93 2.50
N ARG A 244 10.02 19.86 3.44
CA ARG A 244 9.93 21.31 3.21
C ARG A 244 11.23 22.00 3.58
N VAL A 245 11.72 22.86 2.68
CA VAL A 245 12.97 23.61 2.85
C VAL A 245 12.64 25.10 2.99
N PHE A 246 13.15 25.72 4.04
CA PHE A 246 12.95 27.13 4.34
C PHE A 246 14.28 27.88 4.29
N THR A 247 14.39 28.78 3.32
CA THR A 247 15.51 29.73 3.15
C THR A 247 15.14 31.16 3.57
N ALA A 248 13.89 31.37 3.99
CA ALA A 248 13.38 32.62 4.53
C ALA A 248 12.67 32.36 5.87
N SER A 249 12.77 33.33 6.78
CA SER A 249 12.06 33.33 8.06
C SER A 249 10.55 33.42 7.86
N GLY A 250 9.77 32.86 8.79
CA GLY A 250 8.32 32.85 8.71
C GLY A 250 7.68 31.93 9.73
N THR A 251 6.37 31.77 9.67
CA THR A 251 5.63 30.85 10.54
C THR A 251 5.49 29.49 9.88
N TYR A 252 5.77 28.43 10.63
CA TYR A 252 5.61 27.06 10.16
C TYR A 252 4.17 26.57 10.38
N THR A 253 3.50 26.19 9.30
CA THR A 253 2.17 25.58 9.31
C THR A 253 2.26 24.14 8.81
N PRO A 254 2.04 23.11 9.66
CA PRO A 254 2.13 21.70 9.29
C PRO A 254 1.17 21.30 8.16
N THR A 255 1.53 20.28 7.38
CA THR A 255 0.61 19.73 6.38
C THR A 255 -0.51 19.01 7.12
N ALA A 256 -1.72 19.00 6.55
CA ALA A 256 -2.83 18.28 7.14
C ALA A 256 -2.46 16.80 7.38
N GLY A 257 -2.66 16.33 8.61
CA GLY A 257 -2.29 14.98 9.03
C GLY A 257 -0.87 14.83 9.60
N THR A 258 -0.03 15.87 9.65
CA THR A 258 1.29 15.77 10.30
C THR A 258 1.16 15.61 11.82
N ASN A 259 1.66 14.50 12.36
CA ASN A 259 1.74 14.23 13.80
C ASN A 259 3.18 14.33 14.35
N SER A 260 4.19 14.33 13.48
CA SER A 260 5.59 14.37 13.87
C SER A 260 6.45 15.03 12.80
N VAL A 261 7.47 15.77 13.24
CA VAL A 261 8.41 16.47 12.37
C VAL A 261 9.85 16.16 12.76
N ASP A 262 10.70 15.89 11.78
CA ASP A 262 12.17 15.85 11.90
C ASP A 262 12.72 17.13 11.28
N VAL A 263 13.40 17.93 12.10
CA VAL A 263 13.84 19.28 11.76
C VAL A 263 15.36 19.31 11.78
N GLU A 264 15.96 19.72 10.66
CA GLU A 264 17.40 19.96 10.52
C GLU A 264 17.65 21.46 10.29
N LEU A 265 18.64 22.02 11.00
CA LEU A 265 19.06 23.42 10.85
C LEU A 265 20.57 23.55 10.71
N VAL A 266 20.97 24.59 9.97
CA VAL A 266 22.32 25.15 10.06
C VAL A 266 22.26 26.67 10.24
N GLY A 267 23.10 27.21 11.12
CA GLY A 267 23.31 28.65 11.25
C GLY A 267 23.95 29.24 9.99
N GLY A 268 23.88 30.56 9.81
CA GLY A 268 24.62 31.24 8.74
C GLY A 268 26.14 31.11 8.94
N GLY A 269 26.90 30.97 7.86
CA GLY A 269 28.36 30.96 7.91
C GLY A 269 28.92 32.37 8.03
N GLY A 270 30.08 32.51 8.67
CA GLY A 270 30.82 33.77 8.75
C GLY A 270 31.45 34.15 7.41
N GLY A 271 31.63 35.44 7.17
CA GLY A 271 32.37 35.95 6.01
C GLY A 271 33.88 35.81 6.18
N GLY A 272 34.63 35.75 5.08
CA GLY A 272 36.08 35.82 5.09
C GLY A 272 36.59 37.25 5.31
N GLY A 273 37.81 37.39 5.81
CA GLY A 273 38.44 38.68 6.03
C GLY A 273 38.83 39.40 4.73
N GLY A 274 38.70 40.73 4.72
CA GLY A 274 39.20 41.58 3.64
C GLY A 274 40.69 41.87 3.80
N THR A 275 41.28 42.59 2.84
CA THR A 275 42.69 42.99 2.85
C THR A 275 42.82 44.51 2.73
N VAL A 276 43.88 45.08 3.31
CA VAL A 276 44.30 46.46 3.03
C VAL A 276 45.11 46.53 1.73
N ALA A 277 45.30 47.76 1.21
CA ALA A 277 46.26 47.99 0.14
C ALA A 277 47.70 47.73 0.64
N THR A 278 48.53 47.16 -0.23
CA THR A 278 49.91 46.77 0.10
C THR A 278 50.91 47.62 -0.68
N GLY A 279 52.06 47.89 -0.06
CA GLY A 279 53.23 48.47 -0.73
C GLY A 279 54.12 47.39 -1.36
N SER A 280 55.26 47.80 -1.93
CA SER A 280 56.20 46.90 -2.62
C SER A 280 56.83 45.82 -1.74
N SER A 281 56.81 46.01 -0.42
CA SER A 281 57.48 45.13 0.56
C SER A 281 56.49 44.46 1.52
N ALA A 282 55.20 44.43 1.19
CA ALA A 282 54.16 43.90 2.08
C ALA A 282 53.18 42.98 1.36
N VAL A 283 52.57 42.09 2.13
CA VAL A 283 51.40 41.28 1.78
C VAL A 283 50.25 41.62 2.72
N SER A 284 49.04 41.29 2.31
CA SER A 284 47.87 41.32 3.17
C SER A 284 47.00 40.12 2.83
N ILE A 285 46.65 39.31 3.83
CA ILE A 285 45.87 38.09 3.67
C ILE A 285 44.78 38.03 4.72
N GLY A 286 43.55 37.71 4.31
CA GLY A 286 42.42 37.52 5.21
C GLY A 286 42.23 36.05 5.57
N GLY A 287 41.78 35.80 6.80
CA GLY A 287 41.35 34.48 7.25
C GLY A 287 40.00 34.07 6.66
N GLY A 288 39.73 32.77 6.59
CA GLY A 288 38.44 32.24 6.14
C GLY A 288 37.38 32.33 7.24
N GLY A 289 36.11 32.47 6.86
CA GLY A 289 34.98 32.47 7.79
C GLY A 289 34.68 31.06 8.33
N GLY A 290 34.18 30.99 9.57
CA GLY A 290 33.72 29.75 10.19
C GLY A 290 32.33 29.33 9.70
N ALA A 291 32.04 28.04 9.78
CA ALA A 291 30.73 27.51 9.40
C ALA A 291 29.72 27.70 10.52
N GLY A 292 28.44 27.80 10.18
CA GLY A 292 27.35 27.73 11.14
C GLY A 292 27.29 26.38 11.85
N ALA A 293 26.77 26.37 13.07
CA ALA A 293 26.48 25.15 13.82
C ALA A 293 25.39 24.33 13.11
N TYR A 294 25.36 23.03 13.39
CA TYR A 294 24.36 22.11 12.87
C TYR A 294 23.52 21.53 14.01
N SER A 295 22.20 21.42 13.83
CA SER A 295 21.32 20.81 14.82
C SER A 295 20.20 20.03 14.17
N ARG A 296 19.79 18.92 14.80
CA ARG A 296 18.68 18.07 14.38
C ARG A 296 17.83 17.69 15.58
N ALA A 297 16.52 17.73 15.43
CA ALA A 297 15.58 17.28 16.45
C ALA A 297 14.32 16.68 15.83
N ARG A 298 13.65 15.82 16.59
CA ARG A 298 12.32 15.32 16.26
C ARG A 298 11.30 15.76 17.30
N PHE A 299 10.18 16.29 16.83
CA PHE A 299 9.05 16.70 17.68
C PHE A 299 7.79 15.91 17.31
N THR A 300 6.98 15.62 18.32
CA THR A 300 5.63 15.03 18.17
C THR A 300 4.54 15.97 18.66
N THR A 301 4.89 17.07 19.30
CA THR A 301 3.98 18.12 19.79
C THR A 301 4.66 19.48 19.73
N GLY A 302 3.89 20.57 19.86
CA GLY A 302 4.41 21.94 20.01
C GLY A 302 5.01 22.57 18.75
N PHE A 303 5.04 21.86 17.62
CA PHE A 303 5.67 22.34 16.38
C PHE A 303 4.74 23.21 15.51
N SER A 304 3.42 23.15 15.68
CA SER A 304 2.48 23.90 14.85
C SER A 304 2.48 25.40 15.19
N GLY A 305 2.58 26.27 14.18
CA GLY A 305 2.55 27.72 14.36
C GLY A 305 3.87 28.32 14.87
N VAL A 306 4.95 27.54 14.89
CA VAL A 306 6.27 27.99 15.34
C VAL A 306 6.82 29.08 14.42
N THR A 307 7.31 30.18 15.00
CA THR A 307 8.01 31.23 14.25
C THR A 307 9.46 30.81 14.04
N MET A 308 9.83 30.59 12.78
CA MET A 308 11.16 30.19 12.36
C MET A 308 12.01 31.39 11.97
N THR A 309 13.29 31.34 12.30
CA THR A 309 14.29 32.32 11.87
C THR A 309 15.35 31.62 11.04
N VAL A 310 15.60 32.11 9.82
CA VAL A 310 16.74 31.67 9.01
C VAL A 310 17.89 32.66 9.20
N GLY A 311 19.03 32.18 9.66
CA GLY A 311 20.21 33.00 9.91
C GLY A 311 20.79 33.59 8.62
N ALA A 312 21.03 34.90 8.60
CA ALA A 312 21.66 35.56 7.48
C ALA A 312 23.12 35.10 7.29
N ALA A 313 23.63 35.20 6.07
CA ALA A 313 25.06 35.03 5.80
C ALA A 313 25.89 36.14 6.50
N GLY A 314 27.07 35.78 6.98
CA GLY A 314 28.07 36.75 7.38
C GLY A 314 28.59 37.52 6.15
N THR A 315 28.63 38.85 6.24
CA THR A 315 29.16 39.69 5.16
C THR A 315 30.65 39.47 4.98
N GLY A 316 31.15 39.58 3.74
CA GLY A 316 32.60 39.63 3.52
C GLY A 316 33.24 40.83 4.25
N GLY A 317 34.47 40.66 4.71
CA GLY A 317 35.23 41.75 5.32
C GLY A 317 35.43 42.91 4.34
N ALA A 318 35.24 44.14 4.82
CA ALA A 318 35.37 45.33 3.98
C ALA A 318 36.79 45.50 3.41
N SER A 319 36.89 46.15 2.25
CA SER A 319 38.17 46.57 1.68
C SER A 319 38.82 47.58 2.64
N GLY A 320 40.05 47.31 3.05
CA GLY A 320 40.70 48.01 4.18
C GLY A 320 41.02 47.12 5.38
N GLY A 321 41.04 45.79 5.19
CA GLY A 321 41.44 44.84 6.24
C GLY A 321 40.34 44.60 7.27
N GLY A 322 39.07 44.72 6.89
CA GLY A 322 37.96 44.43 7.79
C GLY A 322 37.85 42.93 8.08
N THR A 323 37.60 42.58 9.36
CA THR A 323 37.17 41.23 9.75
C THR A 323 35.82 40.91 9.10
N GLY A 324 35.63 39.66 8.69
CA GLY A 324 34.37 39.18 8.14
C GLY A 324 33.21 39.33 9.13
N GLY A 325 32.00 39.50 8.62
CA GLY A 325 30.79 39.50 9.42
C GLY A 325 30.49 38.12 10.00
N THR A 326 29.91 38.09 11.20
CA THR A 326 29.40 36.86 11.82
C THR A 326 28.08 36.46 11.17
N GLY A 327 27.88 35.18 10.91
CA GLY A 327 26.62 34.64 10.41
C GLY A 327 25.50 34.71 11.46
N GLY A 328 24.25 34.82 11.02
CA GLY A 328 23.09 34.82 11.89
C GLY A 328 22.74 33.43 12.41
N SER A 329 22.11 33.35 13.57
CA SER A 329 21.56 32.09 14.10
C SER A 329 20.28 31.69 13.35
N THR A 330 20.12 30.38 13.12
CA THR A 330 18.91 29.77 12.56
C THR A 330 18.14 29.07 13.67
N SER A 331 16.82 29.22 13.75
CA SER A 331 16.00 28.60 14.81
C SER A 331 14.62 28.17 14.33
N PHE A 332 14.13 27.09 14.95
CA PHE A 332 12.75 26.64 14.87
C PHE A 332 12.04 27.10 16.15
N GLY A 333 11.79 28.41 16.24
CA GLY A 333 11.32 29.08 17.46
C GLY A 333 12.25 28.85 18.65
N ALA A 334 11.66 28.64 19.82
CA ALA A 334 12.40 28.29 21.04
C ALA A 334 12.69 26.78 21.16
N LEU A 335 12.21 25.96 20.21
CA LEU A 335 12.31 24.50 20.31
C LEU A 335 13.72 24.00 20.00
N MET A 336 14.41 24.65 19.05
CA MET A 336 15.78 24.34 18.69
C MET A 336 16.43 25.48 17.91
N GLY A 337 17.76 25.57 17.98
CA GLY A 337 18.54 26.58 17.29
C GLY A 337 19.94 26.11 16.91
N ALA A 338 20.52 26.77 15.91
CA ALA A 338 21.88 26.57 15.41
C ALA A 338 22.54 27.94 15.25
N ASN A 339 23.64 28.17 15.98
CA ASN A 339 24.35 29.44 15.98
C ASN A 339 25.12 29.67 14.69
N GLY A 340 25.26 30.92 14.27
CA GLY A 340 26.08 31.28 13.12
C GLY A 340 27.58 31.18 13.38
N GLY A 341 28.36 31.04 12.30
CA GLY A 341 29.83 31.03 12.33
C GLY A 341 30.43 32.43 12.41
N PHE A 342 31.60 32.56 13.03
CA PHE A 342 32.30 33.84 13.14
C PHE A 342 33.06 34.17 11.86
N GLY A 343 33.22 35.47 11.58
CA GLY A 343 34.00 35.91 10.43
C GLY A 343 35.50 35.71 10.59
N GLY A 344 36.20 35.54 9.48
CA GLY A 344 37.66 35.45 9.43
C GLY A 344 38.33 36.81 9.64
N GLN A 345 39.52 36.82 10.24
CA GLN A 345 40.23 38.06 10.53
C GLN A 345 40.67 38.77 9.24
N GLY A 346 40.61 40.11 9.24
CA GLY A 346 41.00 40.93 8.10
C GLY A 346 42.50 41.20 8.06
N GLY A 347 43.08 41.12 6.87
CA GLY A 347 44.52 41.28 6.60
C GLY A 347 45.04 42.70 6.80
N SER A 348 46.12 42.84 7.57
CA SER A 348 46.94 44.06 7.64
C SER A 348 48.12 43.98 6.67
N SER A 349 48.65 45.13 6.28
CA SER A 349 49.85 45.25 5.44
C SER A 349 51.07 44.88 6.27
N SER A 350 51.68 43.72 6.00
CA SER A 350 52.77 43.16 6.79
C SER A 350 53.86 42.56 5.91
N ALA A 351 55.11 42.57 6.38
CA ALA A 351 56.17 41.79 5.74
C ALA A 351 55.98 40.29 6.04
N PRO A 352 56.25 39.38 5.07
CA PRO A 352 56.33 37.95 5.36
C PRO A 352 57.46 37.62 6.36
N VAL A 353 57.34 36.61 7.21
CA VAL A 353 56.23 35.64 7.31
C VAL A 353 55.04 36.24 8.06
N TYR A 354 53.83 36.05 7.53
CA TYR A 354 52.61 36.60 8.09
C TYR A 354 51.49 35.56 8.15
N VAL A 355 50.72 35.53 9.24
CA VAL A 355 49.60 34.60 9.43
C VAL A 355 48.38 35.33 9.98
N GLN A 356 47.19 34.87 9.60
CA GLN A 356 45.94 35.32 10.21
C GLN A 356 45.04 34.17 10.58
N ALA A 357 44.26 34.37 11.64
CA ALA A 357 43.29 33.40 12.12
C ALA A 357 42.05 33.37 11.23
N GLY A 358 41.55 32.16 10.97
CA GLY A 358 40.19 31.97 10.49
C GLY A 358 39.16 32.25 11.59
N GLY A 359 37.91 32.44 11.18
CA GLY A 359 36.78 32.61 12.09
C GLY A 359 36.46 31.29 12.78
N ALA A 360 36.13 31.34 14.08
CA ALA A 360 35.62 30.16 14.78
C ALA A 360 34.29 29.69 14.17
N GLY A 361 34.03 28.39 14.21
CA GLY A 361 32.71 27.87 13.85
C GLY A 361 31.65 28.30 14.87
N GLY A 362 30.39 28.24 14.48
CA GLY A 362 29.28 28.52 15.38
C GLY A 362 29.29 27.55 16.56
N ALA A 363 29.07 28.05 17.77
CA ALA A 363 28.97 27.20 18.95
C ALA A 363 27.78 26.22 18.81
N ALA A 364 27.89 25.04 19.41
CA ALA A 364 26.83 24.04 19.35
C ALA A 364 25.48 24.64 19.78
N GLY A 365 24.45 24.34 18.99
CA GLY A 365 23.09 24.81 19.22
C GLY A 365 22.32 23.93 20.19
N THR A 366 21.03 23.77 19.92
CA THR A 366 20.11 22.91 20.68
C THR A 366 19.36 21.96 19.75
N GLY A 367 19.17 20.72 20.19
CA GLY A 367 18.45 19.69 19.44
C GLY A 367 18.47 18.35 20.20
N ASN A 368 17.40 17.55 20.10
CA ASN A 368 17.27 16.30 20.85
C ASN A 368 17.84 15.06 20.14
N ILE A 369 18.23 15.18 18.86
CA ILE A 369 18.93 14.12 18.11
C ILE A 369 20.40 14.47 17.98
N LEU A 370 20.73 15.70 17.59
CA LEU A 370 22.10 16.15 17.39
C LEU A 370 22.23 17.66 17.59
N ALA A 371 23.32 18.11 18.21
CA ALA A 371 23.74 19.50 18.26
C ALA A 371 25.27 19.56 18.17
N GLN A 372 25.79 20.17 17.11
CA GLN A 372 27.23 20.21 16.81
C GLN A 372 27.68 21.63 16.51
N SER A 373 28.88 21.97 16.95
CA SER A 373 29.55 23.21 16.56
C SER A 373 29.90 23.17 15.07
N GLY A 374 29.93 24.34 14.45
CA GLY A 374 30.47 24.52 13.11
C GLY A 374 31.99 24.31 13.08
N GLN A 375 32.53 24.02 11.90
CA GLN A 375 33.98 23.98 11.71
C GLN A 375 34.57 25.40 11.65
N PRO A 376 35.78 25.61 12.19
CA PRO A 376 36.48 26.89 12.03
C PRO A 376 36.92 27.09 10.57
N GLY A 377 36.96 28.34 10.13
CA GLY A 377 37.58 28.73 8.88
C GLY A 377 39.07 28.47 8.91
N GLN A 378 39.68 28.23 7.75
CA GLN A 378 41.11 28.00 7.68
C GLN A 378 41.88 29.29 7.97
N PRO A 379 43.00 29.21 8.70
CA PRO A 379 43.93 30.33 8.81
C PRO A 379 44.58 30.61 7.45
N SER A 380 45.14 31.80 7.30
CA SER A 380 45.91 32.21 6.12
C SER A 380 47.40 32.31 6.44
N THR A 381 48.25 32.07 5.45
CA THR A 381 49.72 32.15 5.60
C THR A 381 50.38 32.82 4.39
N ALA A 382 51.39 33.64 4.63
CA ALA A 382 52.27 34.18 3.59
C ALA A 382 53.72 33.91 3.95
N ALA A 383 54.42 33.16 3.09
CA ALA A 383 55.83 32.83 3.25
C ALA A 383 56.74 33.81 2.49
N ALA A 384 56.24 34.45 1.43
CA ALA A 384 56.94 35.48 0.66
C ALA A 384 55.93 36.42 -0.03
N LEU A 385 56.43 37.51 -0.62
CA LEU A 385 55.58 38.53 -1.27
C LEU A 385 54.71 37.99 -2.43
N GLY A 386 55.19 36.96 -3.14
CA GLY A 386 54.46 36.26 -4.20
C GLY A 386 54.02 34.84 -3.82
N SER A 387 54.19 34.44 -2.55
CA SER A 387 53.86 33.09 -2.07
C SER A 387 53.02 33.21 -0.79
N PHE A 388 51.71 33.22 -1.00
CA PHE A 388 50.71 33.30 0.06
C PHE A 388 49.47 32.46 -0.28
N LEU A 389 48.75 32.07 0.77
CA LEU A 389 47.45 31.41 0.72
C LEU A 389 46.52 32.13 1.71
N SER A 390 45.42 32.68 1.20
CA SER A 390 44.37 33.22 2.08
C SER A 390 43.62 32.09 2.79
N GLY A 391 42.81 32.41 3.79
CA GLY A 391 42.06 31.41 4.53
C GLY A 391 40.85 30.91 3.73
N GLY A 392 40.72 29.59 3.58
CA GLY A 392 39.52 28.96 3.03
C GLY A 392 38.36 28.99 4.02
N GLY A 393 37.16 29.25 3.53
CA GLY A 393 35.93 29.18 4.33
C GLY A 393 35.60 27.76 4.74
N ALA A 394 35.06 27.58 5.95
CA ALA A 394 34.75 26.26 6.49
C ALA A 394 33.56 25.58 5.76
N PRO A 395 33.61 24.25 5.53
CA PRO A 395 32.52 23.51 4.92
C PRO A 395 31.39 23.18 5.90
N THR A 396 30.22 22.82 5.37
CA THR A 396 29.12 22.19 6.10
C THR A 396 28.76 20.84 5.48
N LYS A 397 27.79 20.11 6.07
CA LYS A 397 27.22 18.90 5.45
C LYS A 397 26.55 19.17 4.09
N PHE A 398 26.27 20.43 3.76
CA PHE A 398 25.60 20.85 2.53
C PHE A 398 26.57 21.21 1.40
N GLY A 399 27.87 21.32 1.69
CA GLY A 399 28.89 21.61 0.69
C GLY A 399 30.09 22.41 1.22
N GLY A 400 31.00 22.76 0.31
CA GLY A 400 32.22 23.49 0.63
C GLY A 400 32.01 24.97 0.95
N GLY A 401 32.93 25.54 1.72
CA GLY A 401 33.05 26.99 1.91
C GLY A 401 33.77 27.67 0.76
N GLY A 402 33.96 28.99 0.87
CA GLY A 402 34.69 29.77 -0.14
C GLY A 402 36.14 29.31 -0.26
N ALA A 403 36.58 28.99 -1.48
CA ALA A 403 37.95 28.52 -1.72
C ALA A 403 39.00 29.58 -1.34
N PRO A 404 40.17 29.18 -0.80
CA PRO A 404 41.27 30.10 -0.55
C PRO A 404 41.85 30.67 -1.85
N ILE A 405 42.47 31.84 -1.76
CA ILE A 405 43.18 32.51 -2.85
C ILE A 405 44.68 32.23 -2.71
N GLY A 406 45.28 31.66 -3.75
CA GLY A 406 46.73 31.43 -3.85
C GLY A 406 47.36 32.26 -4.97
N THR A 407 48.56 32.79 -4.72
CA THR A 407 49.50 33.50 -5.64
C THR A 407 49.00 34.73 -6.42
N ASN A 408 47.69 34.91 -6.62
CA ASN A 408 47.08 36.03 -7.33
C ASN A 408 46.37 36.99 -6.37
N THR A 409 46.34 38.28 -6.71
CA THR A 409 45.57 39.26 -5.91
C THR A 409 44.11 39.24 -6.30
N LEU A 410 43.25 38.73 -5.43
CA LEU A 410 41.83 38.54 -5.68
C LEU A 410 40.99 38.79 -4.42
N PRO A 411 39.72 39.22 -4.59
CA PRO A 411 38.75 39.21 -3.50
C PRO A 411 38.49 37.79 -3.02
N GLY A 412 38.01 37.67 -1.78
CA GLY A 412 37.67 36.37 -1.21
C GLY A 412 36.47 35.73 -1.91
N ASN A 413 36.51 34.41 -2.10
CA ASN A 413 35.41 33.68 -2.74
C ASN A 413 34.21 33.57 -1.78
N PRO A 414 32.97 33.83 -2.23
CA PRO A 414 31.79 33.58 -1.42
C PRO A 414 31.58 32.07 -1.20
N ALA A 415 30.88 31.70 -0.13
CA ALA A 415 30.49 30.33 0.12
C ALA A 415 29.39 29.87 -0.85
N GLY A 416 29.48 28.62 -1.32
CA GLY A 416 28.49 28.03 -2.24
C GLY A 416 27.36 27.24 -1.56
N ALA A 417 27.48 26.97 -0.26
CA ALA A 417 26.58 26.09 0.48
C ALA A 417 25.98 26.74 1.73
N TYR A 418 24.81 26.25 2.16
CA TYR A 418 24.14 26.76 3.36
C TYR A 418 25.02 26.61 4.60
N GLY A 419 25.13 27.70 5.35
CA GLY A 419 25.91 27.82 6.57
C GLY A 419 27.43 27.71 6.39
N ALA A 420 27.95 27.59 5.17
CA ALA A 420 29.38 27.46 4.94
C ALA A 420 30.08 28.84 5.04
N GLY A 421 31.35 28.84 5.44
CA GLY A 421 32.11 30.08 5.60
C GLY A 421 32.60 30.67 4.28
N GLY A 422 32.77 31.99 4.22
CA GLY A 422 33.37 32.68 3.07
C GLY A 422 34.90 32.61 3.08
N GLY A 423 35.53 32.66 1.90
CA GLY A 423 36.99 32.69 1.75
C GLY A 423 37.56 34.08 2.05
N GLY A 424 38.75 34.13 2.64
CA GLY A 424 39.49 35.38 2.84
C GLY A 424 40.09 35.92 1.55
N ALA A 425 40.26 37.23 1.46
CA ALA A 425 40.95 37.87 0.33
C ALA A 425 42.48 37.70 0.43
N GLY A 426 43.18 37.84 -0.70
CA GLY A 426 44.63 37.73 -0.75
C GLY A 426 45.24 38.82 -1.62
N ASN A 427 46.22 39.54 -1.07
CA ASN A 427 46.96 40.62 -1.74
C ASN A 427 48.47 40.36 -1.67
N GLY A 428 49.10 40.32 -2.85
CA GLY A 428 50.55 40.36 -2.99
C GLY A 428 51.10 41.78 -2.86
N ALA A 429 52.38 41.99 -3.21
CA ALA A 429 53.01 43.32 -3.19
C ALA A 429 52.34 44.31 -4.16
N SER A 430 52.30 45.58 -3.76
CA SER A 430 51.85 46.72 -4.59
C SER A 430 50.43 46.58 -5.15
N THR A 431 49.47 46.16 -4.33
CA THR A 431 48.09 45.90 -4.78
C THR A 431 47.03 46.68 -4.01
N SER A 432 45.87 46.90 -4.63
CA SER A 432 44.73 47.60 -4.02
C SER A 432 43.99 46.71 -3.02
N ALA A 433 43.39 47.31 -2.00
CA ALA A 433 42.56 46.61 -1.02
C ALA A 433 41.45 45.76 -1.67
N GLN A 434 41.18 44.59 -1.10
CA GLN A 434 40.14 43.66 -1.58
C GLN A 434 39.15 43.32 -0.47
N THR A 435 37.93 42.97 -0.85
CA THR A 435 36.89 42.50 0.07
C THR A 435 36.99 40.99 0.28
N GLY A 436 36.67 40.51 1.48
CA GLY A 436 36.50 39.09 1.73
C GLY A 436 35.24 38.52 1.10
N GLY A 437 35.13 37.19 1.05
CA GLY A 437 33.95 36.50 0.55
C GLY A 437 32.84 36.42 1.58
N ALA A 438 31.58 36.55 1.17
CA ALA A 438 30.43 36.34 2.04
C ALA A 438 30.29 34.85 2.44
N GLY A 439 29.77 34.60 3.64
CA GLY A 439 29.35 33.26 4.05
C GLY A 439 28.06 32.81 3.35
N GLY A 440 27.64 31.59 3.62
CA GLY A 440 26.36 31.05 3.19
C GLY A 440 25.27 31.30 4.23
N GLN A 441 24.07 31.67 3.81
CA GLN A 441 22.93 31.78 4.73
C GLN A 441 22.59 30.43 5.38
N GLY A 442 21.89 30.45 6.51
CA GLY A 442 21.34 29.25 7.12
C GLY A 442 20.20 28.63 6.30
N VAL A 443 19.75 27.45 6.73
CA VAL A 443 18.57 26.77 6.17
C VAL A 443 17.88 25.94 7.25
N ILE A 444 16.56 25.78 7.12
CA ILE A 444 15.77 24.83 7.90
C ILE A 444 15.14 23.81 6.94
N ILE A 445 15.28 22.52 7.24
CA ILE A 445 14.66 21.43 6.49
C ILE A 445 13.75 20.67 7.43
N ILE A 446 12.48 20.53 7.08
CA ILE A 446 11.45 19.86 7.88
C ILE A 446 10.91 18.67 7.11
N THR A 447 11.06 17.48 7.68
CA THR A 447 10.48 16.24 7.18
C THR A 447 9.27 15.87 8.04
N GLU A 448 8.12 15.65 7.40
CA GLU A 448 6.82 15.52 8.06
C GLU A 448 6.29 14.11 7.98
N TYR A 449 5.70 13.63 9.07
CA TYR A 449 5.19 12.27 9.19
C TYR A 449 3.74 12.24 9.68
N PHE A 450 2.98 11.24 9.21
CA PHE A 450 1.56 11.01 9.54
C PHE A 450 1.33 10.37 10.90
#